data_AF-A0A848LTF4-F1
#
_entry.id   AF-A0A848LTF4-F1
#
_cell.length_a   1.000
_cell.length_b   1.000
_cell.length_c   1.000
_cell.angle_alpha   90.00
_cell.angle_beta   90.00
_cell.angle_gamma   90.00
#
_symmetry.space_group_name_H-M   'P 1'
#
loop_
_entity.id
_entity.type
_entity.pdbx_description
1 polymer ?
#
loop_
_entity_poly.entity_id
_entity_poly.type
_entity_poly.pdbx_seq_one_letter_code
_entity_poly.pdbx_strand_id
1 'polypeptide(L)'
;MRSKRLALVCCAALLAAPSGCATSGGVALRADGTPGPEECPQKAREAMRYLRLFVGESASVELDANQSLTDAITLYEGPIESILDEDLGLLDAPARLYGRVWTSGPQVVIRYYEAQPLDGGDNVPICAVARLGMGQLRKRSGSKPGTAILGSSRAGVFIVDSFR
;
A
#
# COMPACT_ATOMS: atom_id res chain seq x y z
N MET A 1 8.98 12.50 -73.64
CA MET A 1 7.69 12.19 -72.98
C MET A 1 7.58 10.69 -72.71
N ARG A 2 7.70 10.23 -71.45
CA ARG A 2 6.97 9.06 -70.93
C ARG A 2 7.17 8.93 -69.42
N SER A 3 6.06 8.62 -68.76
CA SER A 3 5.74 8.83 -67.35
C SER A 3 6.48 7.90 -66.38
N LYS A 4 6.92 8.44 -65.24
CA LYS A 4 7.45 7.69 -64.09
C LYS A 4 6.26 7.14 -63.28
N ARG A 5 6.14 5.82 -63.16
CA ARG A 5 5.21 5.17 -62.22
C ARG A 5 5.82 5.21 -60.81
N LEU A 6 5.27 6.01 -59.91
CA LEU A 6 5.50 5.88 -58.47
C LEU A 6 4.70 4.68 -57.97
N ALA A 7 5.38 3.66 -57.43
CA ALA A 7 4.75 2.63 -56.62
C ALA A 7 4.88 3.04 -55.15
N LEU A 8 3.75 3.40 -54.53
CA LEU A 8 3.61 3.70 -53.12
C LEU A 8 3.69 2.39 -52.34
N VAL A 9 4.74 2.19 -51.54
CA VAL A 9 4.86 1.07 -50.60
C VAL A 9 4.24 1.52 -49.28
N CYS A 10 3.03 1.06 -48.97
CA CYS A 10 2.38 1.23 -47.68
C CYS A 10 2.99 0.26 -46.65
N CYS A 11 3.89 0.75 -45.79
CA CYS A 11 4.24 0.07 -44.54
C CYS A 11 3.15 0.38 -43.49
N ALA A 12 2.22 -0.55 -43.31
CA ALA A 12 1.32 -0.53 -42.16
C ALA A 12 2.06 -1.12 -40.94
N ALA A 13 2.53 -0.25 -40.04
CA ALA A 13 3.02 -0.67 -38.73
C ALA A 13 1.83 -0.98 -37.83
N LEU A 14 1.52 -2.27 -37.67
CA LEU A 14 0.54 -2.77 -36.70
C LEU A 14 1.12 -2.58 -35.29
N LEU A 15 0.67 -1.53 -34.59
CA LEU A 15 0.89 -1.35 -33.17
C LEU A 15 0.10 -2.42 -32.40
N ALA A 16 0.80 -3.46 -31.95
CA ALA A 16 0.27 -4.38 -30.95
C ALA A 16 0.17 -3.64 -29.61
N ALA A 17 -1.04 -3.21 -29.26
CA ALA A 17 -1.32 -2.72 -27.91
C ALA A 17 -1.30 -3.93 -26.96
N PRO A 18 -0.42 -3.96 -25.92
CA PRO A 18 -0.51 -4.99 -24.91
C PRO A 18 -1.80 -4.77 -24.12
N SER A 19 -2.75 -5.70 -24.30
CA SER A 19 -3.91 -5.85 -23.44
C SER A 19 -3.43 -6.25 -22.04
N GLY A 20 -3.19 -5.26 -21.18
CA GLY A 20 -2.96 -5.49 -19.76
C GLY A 20 -4.18 -6.15 -19.14
N CYS A 21 -3.97 -7.26 -18.44
CA CYS A 21 -5.01 -7.93 -17.65
C CYS A 21 -5.65 -6.91 -16.69
N ALA A 22 -6.87 -6.49 -16.98
CA ALA A 22 -7.71 -5.79 -16.02
C ALA A 22 -8.24 -6.81 -15.00
N THR A 23 -7.50 -7.04 -13.93
CA THR A 23 -8.11 -7.51 -12.68
C THR A 23 -8.92 -6.35 -12.13
N SER A 24 -10.24 -6.39 -12.33
CA SER A 24 -11.20 -5.49 -11.71
C SER A 24 -10.97 -5.49 -10.18
N GLY A 25 -10.47 -4.38 -9.63
CA GLY A 25 -10.22 -4.19 -8.19
C GLY A 25 -8.76 -3.96 -7.78
N GLY A 26 -7.81 -3.90 -8.72
CA GLY A 26 -6.39 -3.66 -8.40
C GLY A 26 -6.01 -2.18 -8.26
N VAL A 27 -5.18 -1.85 -7.27
CA VAL A 27 -4.51 -0.54 -7.16
C VAL A 27 -3.59 -0.34 -8.37
N ALA A 28 -3.74 0.77 -9.09
CA ALA A 28 -2.87 1.10 -10.22
C ALA A 28 -1.41 1.22 -9.75
N LEU A 29 -0.47 0.56 -10.43
CA LEU A 29 0.95 0.62 -10.07
C LEU A 29 1.70 1.66 -10.92
N ARG A 30 2.69 2.32 -10.33
CA ARG A 30 3.68 3.13 -11.03
C ARG A 30 4.66 2.23 -11.78
N ALA A 31 5.47 2.84 -12.66
CA ALA A 31 6.49 2.13 -13.43
C ALA A 31 7.55 1.42 -12.55
N ASP A 32 7.75 1.88 -11.31
CA ASP A 32 8.67 1.27 -10.35
C ASP A 32 8.02 0.16 -9.49
N GLY A 33 6.75 -0.20 -9.77
CA GLY A 33 5.97 -1.21 -9.05
C GLY A 33 5.33 -0.73 -7.76
N THR A 34 5.54 0.54 -7.35
CA THR A 34 4.87 1.12 -6.17
C THR A 34 3.40 1.45 -6.47
N PRO A 35 2.51 1.47 -5.47
CA PRO A 35 1.10 1.77 -5.70
C PRO A 35 0.90 3.25 -6.00
N GLY A 36 0.22 3.56 -7.10
CA GLY A 36 -0.17 4.90 -7.52
C GLY A 36 -1.24 5.54 -6.64
N PRO A 37 -1.63 6.79 -6.93
CA PRO A 37 -2.62 7.51 -6.12
C PRO A 37 -3.98 6.81 -6.10
N GLU A 38 -4.67 6.92 -4.98
CA GLU A 38 -5.98 6.31 -4.75
C GLU A 38 -6.78 7.17 -3.76
N GLU A 39 -8.02 7.52 -4.11
CA GLU A 39 -8.89 8.28 -3.22
C GLU A 39 -9.38 7.42 -2.06
N CYS A 40 -9.47 8.00 -0.86
CA CYS A 40 -10.05 7.27 0.26
C CYS A 40 -11.57 7.11 0.06
N PRO A 41 -12.11 5.87 0.07
CA PRO A 41 -13.53 5.63 -0.15
C PRO A 41 -14.42 6.44 0.78
N GLN A 42 -15.58 6.90 0.30
CA GLN A 42 -16.50 7.71 1.10
C GLN A 42 -16.86 7.04 2.43
N LYS A 43 -17.14 5.73 2.43
CA LYS A 43 -17.45 4.96 3.63
C LYS A 43 -16.31 5.01 4.66
N ALA A 44 -15.05 4.93 4.21
CA ALA A 44 -13.89 5.05 5.09
C ALA A 44 -13.77 6.46 5.67
N ARG A 45 -13.95 7.51 4.85
CA ARG A 45 -13.93 8.90 5.33
C ARG A 45 -15.03 9.21 6.35
N GLU A 46 -16.22 8.63 6.18
CA GLU A 46 -17.31 8.75 7.14
C GLU A 46 -16.99 8.03 8.45
N ALA A 47 -16.53 6.78 8.38
CA ALA A 47 -16.13 6.01 9.56
C ALA A 47 -14.99 6.68 10.33
N MET A 48 -13.95 7.13 9.63
CA MET A 48 -12.84 7.90 10.22
C MET A 48 -13.33 9.15 10.94
N ARG A 49 -14.32 9.87 10.42
CA ARG A 49 -14.91 11.03 11.10
C ARG A 49 -15.59 10.65 12.41
N TYR A 50 -16.38 9.57 12.43
CA TYR A 50 -17.06 9.12 13.64
C TYR A 50 -16.10 8.63 14.72
N LEU A 51 -15.03 7.95 14.30
CA LEU A 51 -13.96 7.49 15.19
C LEU A 51 -12.92 8.56 15.51
N ARG A 52 -13.09 9.80 15.04
CA ARG A 52 -12.14 10.90 15.23
C ARG A 52 -10.71 10.55 14.78
N LEU A 53 -10.60 9.80 13.68
CA LEU A 53 -9.34 9.51 13.00
C LEU A 53 -9.03 10.67 12.05
N PHE A 54 -8.27 11.66 12.51
CA PHE A 54 -7.96 12.86 11.73
C PHE A 54 -6.71 12.69 10.88
N VAL A 55 -6.71 13.28 9.69
CA VAL A 55 -5.59 13.21 8.75
C VAL A 55 -4.31 13.73 9.42
N GLY A 56 -3.25 12.92 9.35
CA GLY A 56 -1.96 13.22 9.97
C GLY A 56 -1.81 12.74 11.41
N GLU A 57 -2.88 12.31 12.08
CA GLU A 57 -2.75 11.58 13.34
C GLU A 57 -2.04 10.25 13.12
N SER A 58 -1.30 9.84 14.14
CA SER A 58 -0.47 8.65 14.09
C SER A 58 -0.36 7.93 15.41
N ALA A 59 -0.10 6.64 15.33
CA ALA A 59 0.15 5.74 16.46
C ALA A 59 1.21 4.70 16.09
N SER A 60 1.81 4.06 17.10
CA SER A 60 2.70 2.92 16.89
C SER A 60 1.95 1.69 16.38
N VAL A 61 2.56 0.97 15.44
CA VAL A 61 2.05 -0.30 14.89
C VAL A 61 3.15 -1.35 14.83
N GLU A 62 2.84 -2.58 15.22
CA GLU A 62 3.60 -3.78 14.90
C GLU A 62 3.23 -4.25 13.48
N LEU A 63 4.19 -4.21 12.57
CA LEU A 63 3.97 -4.34 11.12
C LEU A 63 3.39 -5.69 10.71
N ASP A 64 3.82 -6.80 11.30
CA ASP A 64 3.30 -8.12 10.98
C ASP A 64 2.98 -8.85 12.28
N ALA A 65 1.69 -9.14 12.48
CA ALA A 65 1.20 -9.85 13.66
C ALA A 65 1.86 -11.22 13.85
N ASN A 66 2.39 -11.84 12.78
CA ASN A 66 3.05 -13.14 12.84
C ASN A 66 4.56 -13.06 13.16
N GLN A 67 5.14 -11.87 13.12
CA GLN A 67 6.58 -11.63 13.35
C GLN A 67 6.80 -10.63 14.50
N SER A 68 5.84 -10.53 15.41
CA SER A 68 5.86 -9.55 16.50
C SER A 68 7.06 -9.73 17.43
N LEU A 69 7.56 -8.62 18.00
CA LEU A 69 8.63 -8.61 19.03
C LEU A 69 9.99 -9.11 18.52
N THR A 70 10.26 -8.95 17.22
CA THR A 70 11.56 -9.28 16.62
C THR A 70 12.28 -8.01 16.12
N ASP A 71 13.60 -7.98 16.25
CA ASP A 71 14.39 -6.81 15.84
C ASP A 71 14.41 -6.61 14.31
N ALA A 72 14.24 -7.69 13.54
CA ALA A 72 14.21 -7.65 12.09
C ALA A 72 13.14 -8.61 11.56
N ILE A 73 12.35 -8.11 10.62
CA ILE A 73 11.26 -8.85 9.98
C ILE A 73 11.49 -8.96 8.48
N THR A 74 10.89 -9.98 7.88
CA THR A 74 10.77 -10.07 6.42
C THR A 74 9.31 -9.88 6.03
N LEU A 75 9.01 -8.75 5.40
CA LEU A 75 7.70 -8.52 4.81
C LEU A 75 7.63 -9.20 3.44
N TYR A 76 6.44 -9.71 3.13
CA TYR A 76 6.11 -10.30 1.85
C TYR A 76 5.13 -9.38 1.12
N GLU A 77 5.29 -9.23 -0.18
CA GLU A 77 4.35 -8.49 -1.01
C GLU A 77 2.97 -9.15 -0.99
N GLY A 78 1.91 -8.35 -0.81
CA GLY A 78 0.54 -8.85 -0.69
C GLY A 78 -0.17 -8.41 0.59
N PRO A 79 -1.22 -9.14 1.00
CA PRO A 79 -1.99 -8.81 2.21
C PRO A 79 -1.13 -8.84 3.48
N ILE A 80 -1.47 -8.00 4.45
CA ILE A 80 -0.83 -7.97 5.76
C ILE A 80 -1.84 -7.72 6.87
N GLU A 81 -1.57 -8.34 8.02
CA GLU A 81 -2.22 -8.07 9.30
C GLU A 81 -1.19 -7.45 10.24
N SER A 82 -1.46 -6.23 10.69
CA SER A 82 -0.63 -5.49 11.65
C SER A 82 -1.40 -5.31 12.96
N ILE A 83 -0.70 -5.01 14.05
CA ILE A 83 -1.33 -4.72 15.35
C ILE A 83 -1.04 -3.27 15.72
N LEU A 84 -2.10 -2.51 15.95
CA LEU A 84 -2.03 -1.18 16.54
C LEU A 84 -1.67 -1.32 18.02
N ASP A 85 -0.57 -0.69 18.44
CA ASP A 85 -0.03 -0.81 19.81
C ASP A 85 -0.51 0.34 20.72
N GLU A 86 -1.00 1.43 20.14
CA GLU A 86 -1.42 2.66 20.82
C GLU A 86 -2.76 3.13 20.25
N ASP A 87 -3.62 3.70 21.10
CA ASP A 87 -4.91 4.23 20.67
C ASP A 87 -4.73 5.26 19.54
N LEU A 88 -5.64 5.23 18.57
CA LEU A 88 -5.66 6.17 17.45
C LEU A 88 -7.06 6.75 17.34
N GLY A 89 -7.23 8.02 17.72
CA GLY A 89 -8.57 8.63 17.84
C GLY A 89 -9.43 7.90 18.89
N LEU A 90 -10.54 7.32 18.46
CA LEU A 90 -11.42 6.45 19.27
C LEU A 90 -11.28 4.96 18.89
N LEU A 91 -10.24 4.61 18.13
CA LEU A 91 -9.88 3.21 17.89
C LEU A 91 -8.94 2.77 19.01
N ASP A 92 -9.48 2.04 19.97
CA ASP A 92 -8.73 1.53 21.12
C ASP A 92 -7.75 0.42 20.70
N ALA A 93 -6.54 0.48 21.25
CA ALA A 93 -5.55 -0.57 21.10
C ALA A 93 -5.76 -1.70 22.15
N PRO A 94 -5.47 -2.96 21.81
CA PRO A 94 -4.97 -3.40 20.51
C PRO A 94 -6.09 -3.53 19.46
N ALA A 95 -5.79 -3.08 18.25
CA ALA A 95 -6.65 -3.27 17.08
C ALA A 95 -5.86 -3.91 15.95
N ARG A 96 -6.49 -4.80 15.18
CA ARG A 96 -5.89 -5.35 13.96
C ARG A 96 -6.06 -4.39 12.81
N LEU A 97 -5.00 -4.15 12.05
CA LEU A 97 -5.04 -3.39 10.82
C LEU A 97 -4.87 -4.33 9.64
N TYR A 98 -5.81 -4.29 8.70
CA TYR A 98 -5.77 -5.07 7.47
C TYR A 98 -5.33 -4.20 6.32
N GLY A 99 -4.32 -4.67 5.59
CA GLY A 99 -3.68 -3.87 4.56
C GLY A 99 -3.04 -4.67 3.45
N ARG A 100 -2.22 -3.96 2.68
CA ARG A 100 -1.39 -4.51 1.62
C ARG A 100 0.00 -3.89 1.65
N VAL A 101 0.99 -4.74 1.39
CA VAL A 101 2.41 -4.41 1.26
C VAL A 101 2.78 -4.41 -0.21
N TRP A 102 3.53 -3.39 -0.62
CA TRP A 102 4.28 -3.36 -1.86
C TRP A 102 5.76 -3.29 -1.53
N THR A 103 6.53 -4.23 -2.08
CA THR A 103 7.96 -4.36 -1.81
C THR A 103 8.82 -3.83 -2.95
N SER A 104 8.20 -3.46 -4.07
CA SER A 104 8.84 -2.79 -5.20
C SER A 104 9.36 -1.39 -4.83
N GLY A 105 10.36 -0.88 -5.56
CA GLY A 105 11.05 0.37 -5.21
C GLY A 105 12.07 0.22 -4.06
N PRO A 106 12.66 1.32 -3.54
CA PRO A 106 13.67 1.28 -2.48
C PRO A 106 13.09 1.22 -1.05
N GLN A 107 11.81 1.55 -0.88
CA GLN A 107 11.11 1.59 0.41
C GLN A 107 9.84 0.74 0.31
N VAL A 108 9.49 0.10 1.41
CA VAL A 108 8.22 -0.62 1.50
C VAL A 108 7.08 0.39 1.61
N VAL A 109 6.01 0.16 0.84
CA VAL A 109 4.75 0.90 0.99
C VAL A 109 3.73 -0.03 1.62
N ILE A 110 3.06 0.41 2.68
CA ILE A 110 1.98 -0.32 3.33
C ILE A 110 0.77 0.60 3.41
N ARG A 111 -0.36 0.13 2.87
CA ARG A 111 -1.66 0.80 2.99
C ARG A 111 -2.59 -0.08 3.81
N TYR A 112 -3.24 0.49 4.80
CA TYR A 112 -4.28 -0.13 5.59
C TYR A 112 -5.64 0.40 5.15
N TYR A 113 -6.58 -0.52 5.03
CA TYR A 113 -7.91 -0.27 4.50
C TYR A 113 -9.01 -0.57 5.53
N GLU A 114 -8.71 -1.38 6.54
CA GLU A 114 -9.64 -1.72 7.61
C GLU A 114 -8.92 -1.84 8.95
N ALA A 115 -9.65 -1.53 10.02
CA ALA A 115 -9.24 -1.76 11.39
C ALA A 115 -10.31 -2.58 12.13
N GLN A 116 -9.90 -3.48 13.01
CA GLN A 116 -10.80 -4.27 13.84
C GLN A 116 -10.32 -4.26 15.31
N PRO A 117 -11.12 -3.72 16.25
CA PRO A 117 -10.83 -3.84 17.69
C PRO A 117 -10.72 -5.31 18.11
N LEU A 118 -9.72 -5.65 18.94
CA LEU A 118 -9.54 -7.04 19.41
C LEU A 118 -10.45 -7.44 20.57
N ASP A 119 -11.15 -6.49 21.20
CA ASP A 119 -12.13 -6.72 22.26
C ASP A 119 -13.50 -7.18 21.74
N GLY A 120 -13.65 -7.28 20.41
CA GLY A 120 -14.87 -7.72 19.74
C GLY A 120 -15.57 -6.54 19.08
N GLY A 121 -15.53 -6.47 17.76
CA GLY A 121 -16.17 -5.42 16.97
C GLY A 121 -16.12 -5.71 15.48
N ASP A 122 -16.90 -4.94 14.72
CA ASP A 122 -16.92 -5.02 13.25
C ASP A 122 -15.65 -4.40 12.66
N ASN A 123 -15.27 -4.87 11.46
CA ASN A 123 -14.23 -4.22 10.67
C ASN A 123 -14.69 -2.81 10.27
N VAL A 124 -13.90 -1.81 10.66
CA VAL A 124 -14.14 -0.42 10.31
C VAL A 124 -13.25 -0.04 9.13
N PRO A 125 -13.83 0.47 8.02
CA PRO A 125 -13.02 0.92 6.89
C PRO A 125 -12.26 2.20 7.26
N ILE A 126 -10.96 2.22 6.96
CA ILE A 126 -10.05 3.33 7.22
C ILE A 126 -9.16 3.56 5.99
N CYS A 127 -8.43 4.68 5.98
CA CYS A 127 -7.32 4.88 5.07
C CYS A 127 -6.11 5.32 5.89
N ALA A 128 -5.13 4.43 5.99
CA ALA A 128 -3.90 4.73 6.70
C ALA A 128 -2.69 4.17 5.98
N VAL A 129 -1.53 4.75 6.25
CA VAL A 129 -0.26 4.30 5.67
C VAL A 129 0.78 4.13 6.77
N ALA A 130 1.58 3.08 6.67
CA ALA A 130 2.81 3.05 7.45
C ALA A 130 3.77 4.10 6.87
N ARG A 131 4.23 5.04 7.69
CA ARG A 131 5.26 6.02 7.31
C ARG A 131 6.45 5.93 8.23
N LEU A 132 7.53 6.56 7.76
CA LEU A 132 8.80 6.63 8.45
C LEU A 132 8.71 7.53 9.69
N GLY A 133 8.97 6.93 10.85
CA GLY A 133 9.95 7.44 11.80
C GLY A 133 11.22 6.56 11.73
N MET A 134 12.40 7.13 12.05
CA MET A 134 13.63 6.38 12.37
C MET A 134 14.18 5.35 11.33
N GLY A 135 13.80 5.41 10.05
CA GLY A 135 14.36 4.54 9.00
C GLY A 135 13.78 3.11 8.94
N GLN A 136 12.63 2.87 9.60
CA GLN A 136 12.07 1.53 9.82
C GLN A 136 11.59 0.80 8.55
N LEU A 137 11.18 1.51 7.49
CA LEU A 137 10.61 0.91 6.26
C LEU A 137 11.58 0.84 5.06
N ARG A 138 12.85 1.22 5.24
CA ARG A 138 13.85 1.10 4.18
C ARG A 138 14.31 -0.35 4.08
N LYS A 139 14.27 -0.92 2.87
CA LYS A 139 14.73 -2.28 2.63
C LYS A 139 16.22 -2.41 2.92
N ARG A 140 16.59 -3.43 3.68
CA ARG A 140 18.00 -3.83 3.84
C ARG A 140 18.52 -4.50 2.58
N SER A 141 19.84 -4.41 2.38
CA SER A 141 20.55 -5.19 1.37
C SER A 141 20.28 -6.69 1.58
N GLY A 142 20.03 -7.42 0.50
CA GLY A 142 19.68 -8.84 0.55
C GLY A 142 18.17 -9.14 0.49
N SER A 143 17.31 -8.12 0.51
CA SER A 143 15.88 -8.29 0.20
C SER A 143 15.72 -8.88 -1.22
N LYS A 144 14.95 -9.97 -1.34
CA LYS A 144 14.70 -10.64 -2.62
C LYS A 144 13.50 -9.98 -3.33
N PRO A 145 13.30 -10.19 -4.63
CA PRO A 145 12.07 -9.76 -5.30
C PRO A 145 10.83 -10.28 -4.57
N GLY A 146 9.83 -9.43 -4.36
CA GLY A 146 8.60 -9.75 -3.62
C GLY A 146 8.76 -9.76 -2.09
N THR A 147 9.94 -9.43 -1.55
CA THR A 147 10.17 -9.36 -0.11
C THR A 147 10.93 -8.10 0.30
N ALA A 148 10.84 -7.76 1.58
CA ALA A 148 11.59 -6.68 2.18
C ALA A 148 12.06 -7.04 3.59
N ILE A 149 13.39 -7.04 3.78
CA ILE A 149 13.98 -7.20 5.10
C ILE A 149 14.03 -5.82 5.75
N LEU A 150 13.33 -5.66 6.86
CA LEU A 150 13.28 -4.43 7.64
C LEU A 150 14.09 -4.57 8.92
N GLY A 151 14.61 -3.44 9.41
CA GLY A 151 15.41 -3.38 10.62
C GLY A 151 14.65 -3.09 11.89
N SER A 152 13.33 -3.10 11.83
CA SER A 152 12.41 -2.94 12.94
C SER A 152 11.09 -3.59 12.56
N SER A 153 10.45 -4.26 13.52
CA SER A 153 9.09 -4.76 13.36
C SER A 153 8.03 -3.69 13.59
N ARG A 154 8.41 -2.50 14.07
CA ARG A 154 7.52 -1.38 14.37
C ARG A 154 7.62 -0.26 13.35
N ALA A 155 6.54 0.47 13.18
CA ALA A 155 6.49 1.72 12.43
C ALA A 155 5.43 2.66 13.01
N GLY A 156 5.35 3.88 12.48
CA GLY A 156 4.19 4.74 12.70
C GLY A 156 3.13 4.49 11.62
N VAL A 157 1.88 4.32 12.01
CA VAL A 157 0.73 4.34 11.09
C VAL A 157 0.10 5.73 11.10
N PHE A 158 -0.21 6.29 9.93
CA PHE A 158 -0.74 7.65 9.77
C PHE A 158 -2.06 7.64 9.00
N ILE A 159 -3.07 8.34 9.53
CA ILE A 159 -4.35 8.52 8.84
C ILE A 159 -4.20 9.46 7.64
N VAL A 160 -4.82 9.10 6.52
CA VAL A 160 -4.80 9.87 5.27
C VAL A 160 -6.20 10.04 4.68
N ASP A 161 -6.42 11.15 3.99
CA ASP A 161 -7.64 11.39 3.19
C ASP A 161 -7.58 10.76 1.80
N SER A 162 -6.38 10.34 1.38
CA SER A 162 -6.08 9.78 0.07
C SER A 162 -4.67 9.19 0.10
N PHE A 163 -4.45 8.15 -0.70
CA PHE A 163 -3.13 7.58 -0.91
C PHE A 163 -2.44 8.31 -2.06
N ARG A 164 -1.18 8.71 -1.86
CA ARG A 164 -0.42 9.59 -2.77
C ARG A 164 0.56 8.82 -3.65
#